data_AF-A0A158DFG5-F1
#
_entry.id   AF-A0A158DFG5-F1
#
_cell.length_a   1.000
_cell.length_b   1.000
_cell.length_c   1.000
_cell.angle_alpha   90.00
_cell.angle_beta   90.00
_cell.angle_gamma   90.00
#
_symmetry.space_group_name_H-M   'P 1'
#
loop_
_entity.id
_entity.type
_entity.pdbx_description
1 polymer ?
#
loop_
_entity_poly.entity_id
_entity_poly.type
_entity_poly.pdbx_seq_one_letter_code
_entity_poly.pdbx_strand_id
1 'polypeptide(L)'
;MLDKSQVVQIPFDPLTGLKAFVVANALSTLGAPKQLISPLVQQLPKLWELYHGFGMTTLELNPIRMREDSKGRLTPIACDFKWGFDRDDPRWQRLNLPPHLFAVD
;
A
#
# COMPACT_ATOMS: atom_id res chain seq x y z
N MET A 1 -18.17 5.09 -8.94
CA MET A 1 -16.93 4.72 -9.66
C MET A 1 -16.15 5.99 -9.92
N LEU A 2 -14.84 6.01 -9.66
CA LEU A 2 -13.98 7.15 -9.99
C LEU A 2 -13.85 7.28 -11.51
N ASP A 3 -13.62 8.51 -11.99
CA ASP A 3 -13.29 8.75 -13.39
C ASP A 3 -11.94 8.10 -13.75
N LYS A 4 -11.81 7.56 -14.97
CA LYS A 4 -10.57 6.88 -15.38
C LYS A 4 -9.36 7.80 -15.38
N SER A 5 -9.54 9.10 -15.59
CA SER A 5 -8.46 10.10 -15.48
C SER A 5 -7.92 10.26 -14.06
N GLN A 6 -8.67 9.82 -13.05
CA GLN A 6 -8.29 9.85 -11.64
C GLN A 6 -7.65 8.54 -11.18
N VAL A 7 -7.40 7.59 -12.10
CA VAL A 7 -6.84 6.27 -11.80
C VAL A 7 -5.62 6.02 -12.67
N VAL A 8 -4.52 5.59 -12.04
CA VAL A 8 -3.33 5.11 -12.74
C VAL A 8 -3.09 3.65 -12.37
N GLN A 9 -2.85 2.83 -13.38
CA GLN A 9 -2.41 1.45 -13.22
C GLN A 9 -0.91 1.38 -13.43
N ILE A 10 -0.23 0.74 -12.48
CA ILE A 10 1.21 0.64 -12.47
C ILE A 10 1.58 -0.84 -12.58
N PRO A 11 2.22 -1.29 -13.67
CA PRO A 11 2.86 -2.59 -13.66
C PRO A 11 4.07 -2.54 -12.71
N PHE A 12 4.29 -3.62 -11.99
CA PHE A 12 5.50 -3.81 -11.17
C PHE A 12 6.18 -5.11 -11.56
N ASP A 13 7.47 -5.20 -11.23
CA ASP A 13 8.28 -6.38 -11.48
C ASP A 13 8.22 -7.28 -10.23
N PRO A 14 7.86 -8.57 -10.34
CA PRO A 14 7.71 -9.44 -9.17
C PRO A 14 9.02 -9.81 -8.47
N LEU A 15 10.18 -9.60 -9.11
CA LEU A 15 11.49 -9.82 -8.51
C LEU A 15 12.02 -8.57 -7.82
N THR A 16 11.73 -7.38 -8.37
CA THR A 16 12.28 -6.11 -7.86
C THR A 16 11.25 -5.22 -7.15
N GLY A 17 9.98 -5.61 -7.16
CA GLY A 17 8.88 -4.97 -6.44
C GLY A 17 8.42 -3.63 -7.01
N LEU A 18 7.73 -2.87 -6.16
CA LEU A 18 7.19 -1.54 -6.48
C LEU A 18 8.26 -0.47 -6.24
N LYS A 19 8.75 0.18 -7.30
CA LYS A 19 9.82 1.18 -7.20
C LYS A 19 9.28 2.60 -6.94
N ALA A 20 10.00 3.35 -6.10
CA ALA A 20 9.65 4.70 -5.69
C ALA A 20 9.40 5.67 -6.87
N PHE A 21 10.28 5.67 -7.88
CA PHE A 21 10.14 6.57 -9.04
C PHE A 21 8.88 6.27 -9.87
N VAL A 22 8.42 5.02 -9.89
CA VAL A 22 7.21 4.63 -10.63
C VAL A 22 5.97 5.21 -9.95
N VAL A 23 5.93 5.13 -8.61
CA VAL A 23 4.89 5.77 -7.79
C VAL A 23 4.92 7.30 -7.95
N ALA A 24 6.11 7.91 -7.94
CA ALA A 24 6.27 9.35 -8.12
C ALA A 24 5.72 9.84 -9.47
N ASN A 25 6.01 9.11 -10.55
CA ASN A 25 5.52 9.41 -11.89
C ASN A 25 4.00 9.28 -11.96
N ALA A 26 3.44 8.20 -11.41
CA ALA A 26 1.99 7.99 -11.38
C ALA A 26 1.24 9.10 -10.62
N LEU A 27 1.73 9.49 -9.44
CA LEU A 27 1.15 10.60 -8.67
C LEU A 27 1.26 11.93 -9.42
N SER A 28 2.36 12.15 -10.14
CA SER A 28 2.53 13.34 -10.99
C SER A 28 1.53 13.36 -12.15
N THR A 29 1.29 12.22 -12.80
CA THR A 29 0.28 12.07 -13.86
C THR A 29 -1.14 12.34 -13.35
N LEU A 30 -1.45 11.96 -12.11
CA LEU A 30 -2.71 12.28 -11.45
C LEU A 30 -2.84 13.76 -11.02
N GLY A 31 -1.80 14.58 -11.23
CA GLY A 31 -1.79 15.97 -10.79
C GLY A 31 -1.67 16.15 -9.28
N ALA A 32 -1.12 15.18 -8.56
CA ALA A 32 -0.97 15.25 -7.10
C ALA A 32 -0.03 16.42 -6.71
N PRO A 33 -0.36 17.18 -5.65
CA PRO A 33 0.53 18.24 -5.16
C PRO A 33 1.89 17.69 -4.74
N LYS A 34 2.99 18.40 -5.06
CA LYS A 34 4.36 17.98 -4.72
C LYS A 34 4.56 17.64 -3.24
N GLN A 35 3.87 18.37 -2.35
CA GLN A 35 3.90 18.14 -0.90
C GLN A 35 3.34 16.77 -0.49
N LEU A 36 2.48 16.16 -1.31
CA LEU A 36 1.92 14.83 -1.08
C LEU A 36 2.76 13.73 -1.73
N ILE A 37 3.43 14.03 -2.85
CA ILE A 37 4.21 13.05 -3.61
C ILE A 37 5.34 12.48 -2.75
N SER A 38 6.18 13.33 -2.17
CA SER A 38 7.34 12.89 -1.37
C SER A 38 6.95 11.93 -0.22
N PRO A 39 5.99 12.27 0.67
CA PRO A 39 5.62 11.36 1.75
C PRO A 39 4.99 10.06 1.25
N LEU A 40 4.18 10.07 0.18
CA LEU A 40 3.59 8.86 -0.38
C LEU A 40 4.65 7.95 -1.02
N VAL A 41 5.58 8.51 -1.80
CA VAL A 41 6.67 7.76 -2.45
C VAL A 41 7.60 7.10 -1.43
N GLN A 42 7.76 7.68 -0.24
CA GLN A 42 8.54 7.08 0.83
C GLN A 42 7.84 5.90 1.53
N GLN A 43 6.53 5.74 1.38
CA GLN A 43 5.76 4.72 2.13
C GLN A 43 5.12 3.67 1.23
N LEU A 44 4.51 4.05 0.10
CA LEU A 44 3.78 3.13 -0.77
C LEU A 44 4.64 1.96 -1.31
N PRO A 45 5.91 2.16 -1.73
CA PRO A 45 6.79 1.06 -2.12
C PRO A 45 6.94 -0.04 -1.06
N LYS A 46 6.85 0.30 0.23
CA LYS A 46 7.02 -0.66 1.34
C LYS A 46 5.87 -1.66 1.42
N LEU A 47 4.71 -1.37 0.81
CA LEU A 47 3.61 -2.31 0.71
C LEU A 47 3.99 -3.57 -0.09
N TRP A 48 5.03 -3.49 -0.93
CA TRP A 48 5.57 -4.66 -1.60
C TRP A 48 6.07 -5.71 -0.61
N GLU A 49 6.71 -5.30 0.49
CA GLU A 49 7.19 -6.23 1.52
C GLU A 49 6.02 -6.94 2.20
N LEU A 50 4.91 -6.23 2.44
CA LEU A 50 3.68 -6.84 2.93
C LEU A 50 3.14 -7.85 1.91
N TYR A 51 3.01 -7.44 0.65
CA TYR A 51 2.48 -8.27 -0.42
C TYR A 51 3.28 -9.57 -0.61
N HIS A 52 4.57 -9.41 -0.88
CA HIS A 52 5.48 -10.51 -1.22
C HIS A 52 5.95 -11.31 0.01
N GLY A 53 6.17 -10.64 1.14
CA GLY A 53 6.77 -11.26 2.33
C GLY A 53 5.81 -12.08 3.16
N PHE A 54 4.50 -11.84 3.02
CA PHE A 54 3.45 -12.41 3.88
C PHE A 54 2.33 -13.13 3.10
N GLY A 55 2.56 -13.49 1.84
CA GLY A 55 1.60 -14.27 1.05
C GLY A 55 0.29 -13.54 0.77
N MET A 56 0.31 -12.21 0.68
CA MET A 56 -0.90 -11.46 0.41
C MET A 56 -1.25 -11.51 -1.08
N THR A 57 -2.54 -11.63 -1.38
CA THR A 57 -3.08 -11.60 -2.75
C THR A 57 -3.60 -10.22 -3.12
N THR A 58 -4.00 -9.43 -2.13
CA THR A 58 -4.51 -8.05 -2.30
C THR A 58 -4.15 -7.17 -1.11
N LEU A 59 -3.93 -5.89 -1.39
CA LEU A 59 -3.74 -4.84 -0.40
C LEU A 59 -4.51 -3.58 -0.83
N GLU A 60 -5.30 -3.03 0.06
CA GLU A 60 -6.06 -1.79 -0.15
C GLU A 60 -5.90 -0.86 1.05
N LEU A 61 -5.47 0.37 0.78
CA LEU A 61 -5.48 1.47 1.74
C LEU A 61 -6.53 2.48 1.29
N ASN A 62 -7.60 2.67 2.07
CA ASN A 62 -8.67 3.57 1.66
C ASN A 62 -9.53 4.09 2.83
N PRO A 63 -9.38 5.35 3.29
CA PRO A 63 -8.56 6.40 2.69
C PRO A 63 -7.13 6.46 3.25
N ILE A 64 -6.23 7.05 2.47
CA ILE A 64 -4.96 7.59 2.98
C ILE A 64 -5.18 9.08 3.28
N ARG A 65 -4.89 9.53 4.50
CA ARG A 65 -4.95 10.95 4.88
C ARG A 65 -3.58 11.48 5.27
N MET A 66 -3.34 12.76 5.05
CA MET A 66 -2.11 13.40 5.53
C MET A 66 -2.31 13.96 6.93
N ARG A 67 -1.32 13.77 7.79
CA ARG A 67 -1.27 14.36 9.12
C ARG A 67 0.11 14.96 9.34
N GLU A 68 0.16 16.15 9.94
CA GLU A 68 1.43 16.74 10.35
C GLU A 68 2.04 15.95 11.52
N ASP A 69 3.34 15.69 11.45
CA ASP A 69 4.12 15.16 12.57
C ASP A 69 4.49 16.28 13.57
N SER A 70 5.14 15.92 14.68
CA SER A 70 5.57 16.89 15.70
C SER A 70 6.58 17.93 15.20
N LYS A 71 7.10 17.77 13.98
CA LYS A 71 8.02 18.70 13.30
C LYS A 71 7.34 19.45 12.14
N GLY A 72 6.02 19.36 12.00
CA GLY A 72 5.24 20.03 10.95
C GLY A 72 5.34 19.38 9.57
N ARG A 73 5.86 18.15 9.45
CA ARG A 73 5.98 17.46 8.16
C ARG A 73 4.75 16.57 7.92
N LEU A 74 4.23 16.57 6.69
CA LEU A 74 3.13 15.70 6.31
C LEU A 74 3.57 14.23 6.28
N THR A 75 2.82 13.40 7.00
CA THR A 75 2.97 11.94 7.03
C THR A 75 1.67 11.29 6.55
N PRO A 76 1.72 10.30 5.64
CA PRO A 76 0.52 9.62 5.19
C PRO A 76 0.08 8.61 6.26
N ILE A 77 -1.21 8.63 6.58
CA ILE A 77 -1.86 7.75 7.54
C ILE A 77 -2.85 6.87 6.77
N ALA A 78 -2.66 5.57 6.83
CA ALA A 78 -3.67 4.61 6.43
C ALA A 78 -4.82 4.66 7.45
N CYS A 79 -5.93 5.27 7.08
CA CYS A 79 -7.10 5.35 7.97
C CYS A 79 -7.90 4.06 7.98
N ASP A 80 -7.77 3.27 6.92
CA ASP A 80 -8.30 1.92 6.81
C ASP A 80 -7.30 1.07 6.03
N PHE A 81 -7.27 -0.21 6.35
CA PHE A 81 -6.42 -1.21 5.72
C PHE A 81 -7.19 -2.51 5.55
N LYS A 82 -7.37 -2.89 4.29
CA LYS A 82 -7.97 -4.16 3.91
C LYS A 82 -6.96 -4.98 3.11
N TRP A 83 -6.95 -6.27 3.36
CA TRP A 83 -6.03 -7.18 2.71
C TRP A 83 -6.67 -8.56 2.57
N GLY A 84 -6.12 -9.34 1.63
CA GLY A 84 -6.41 -10.76 1.46
C GLY A 84 -5.10 -11.52 1.31
N PHE A 85 -5.08 -12.78 1.70
CA PHE A 85 -3.91 -13.64 1.64
C PHE A 85 -4.26 -15.03 1.15
N ASP A 86 -3.28 -15.66 0.54
CA ASP A 86 -3.34 -17.06 0.13
C ASP A 86 -3.13 -17.94 1.36
N ARG A 87 -4.13 -18.75 1.72
CA ARG A 87 -4.06 -19.63 2.90
C ARG A 87 -3.09 -20.80 2.70
N ASP A 88 -2.81 -21.15 1.46
CA ASP A 88 -1.89 -22.23 1.10
C ASP A 88 -0.42 -21.76 1.15
N ASP A 89 -0.19 -20.44 1.17
CA ASP A 89 1.14 -19.86 1.29
C ASP A 89 1.57 -19.73 2.76
N PRO A 90 2.54 -20.52 3.26
CA PRO A 90 2.92 -20.48 4.67
C PRO A 90 3.49 -19.13 5.13
N ARG A 91 3.85 -18.22 4.22
CA ARG A 91 4.37 -16.88 4.56
C ARG A 91 3.38 -16.06 5.38
N TRP A 92 2.06 -16.27 5.27
CA TRP A 92 1.08 -15.53 6.07
C TRP A 92 1.25 -15.78 7.58
N GLN A 93 1.82 -16.94 7.97
CA GLN A 93 2.07 -17.28 9.38
C GLN A 93 3.04 -16.31 10.06
N ARG A 94 3.88 -15.60 9.29
CA ARG A 94 4.80 -14.57 9.80
C ARG A 94 4.09 -13.37 10.43
N LEU A 95 2.81 -13.16 10.12
CA LEU A 95 1.99 -12.12 10.74
C LEU A 95 1.61 -12.44 12.19
N ASN A 96 1.80 -13.70 12.61
CA ASN A 96 1.46 -14.16 13.97
C ASN A 96 0.01 -13.82 14.37
N LEU A 97 -0.93 -14.03 13.44
CA LEU A 97 -2.33 -13.70 13.65
C LEU A 97 -2.98 -14.72 14.59
N PRO A 98 -3.90 -14.28 15.47
CA PRO A 98 -4.63 -15.16 16.36
C PRO A 98 -5.38 -16.28 15.60
N PRO A 99 -5.28 -17.55 16.02
CA PRO A 99 -5.92 -18.67 15.33
C PRO A 99 -7.43 -18.54 15.16
N HIS A 100 -8.11 -17.86 16.09
CA HIS A 100 -9.56 -17.67 16.04
C HIS A 100 -10.04 -16.80 14.86
N LEU A 101 -9.15 -16.01 14.24
CA LEU A 101 -9.47 -15.26 13.02
C LEU A 101 -9.72 -16.19 11.81
N PHE A 102 -9.32 -17.45 11.91
CA PHE A 102 -9.47 -18.47 10.88
C PHE A 102 -10.46 -19.57 11.24
N ALA A 103 -11.07 -19.48 12.43
CA ALA A 103 -12.16 -20.36 12.80
C ALA A 103 -13.33 -20.05 11.87
N VAL A 104 -13.68 -21.02 11.03
CA VAL A 104 -14.97 -21.05 10.34
C VAL A 104 -15.93 -21.78 11.27
N ASP A 105 -17.05 -21.15 11.59
CA ASP A 105 -18.14 -21.82 12.31
C ASP A 105 -18.63 -23.07 11.55
#